data_AF-A0A1D7XXG0-F1
#
_entry.id   AF-A0A1D7XXG0-F1
#
_cell.length_a   1.000
_cell.length_b   1.000
_cell.length_c   1.000
_cell.angle_alpha   90.00
_cell.angle_beta   90.00
_cell.angle_gamma   90.00
#
_symmetry.space_group_name_H-M   'P 1'
#
loop_
_entity.id
_entity.type
_entity.pdbx_description
1 polymer ?
#
loop_
_entity_poly.entity_id
_entity_poly.type
_entity_poly.pdbx_seq_one_letter_code
_entity_poly.pdbx_strand_id
1 'polypeptide(L)'
;MIKRLLILTLVIFTSTSCVSSKLYKELEGKYSNLKNDYDTLNADSESVLSDKNALQNQFDQLQSEYDATVLERNQLQQDVTALQKKYDALNDSYTALEQNSSKAIADNVQKNRELLAQLDAKETALAAENNRLLKLEADMQERSQRIAELEALIASKDQAMRDLKDAISNALTAFEGKGLTVEQRDGKVYVSMENKLLFKSGSWAIGSDGRTAIEQLGTVLADNPDIAVLIEGHTDNDPFSSGGQIANNWDLSTKRATAIVQILNENEAINPESLTAAGRGEFAPIATNETNEGKARNRRIEVVLTPKLDEISKLLNND
;
A
#
# COMPACT_ATOMS: atom_id res chain seq x y z
N MET A 1 -11.17 -19.72 -161.54
CA MET A 1 -11.62 -19.39 -162.91
C MET A 1 -12.09 -17.95 -162.96
N ILE A 2 -11.40 -17.12 -163.77
CA ILE A 2 -11.90 -16.00 -164.60
C ILE A 2 -12.88 -15.02 -163.89
N LYS A 3 -12.40 -13.93 -163.27
CA LYS A 3 -12.13 -12.60 -163.87
C LYS A 3 -13.20 -12.09 -164.84
N ARG A 4 -13.81 -10.97 -164.43
CA ARG A 4 -13.98 -9.73 -165.22
C ARG A 4 -14.79 -9.83 -166.51
N LEU A 5 -15.89 -9.09 -166.57
CA LEU A 5 -16.03 -7.94 -167.47
C LEU A 5 -17.43 -7.36 -167.29
N LEU A 6 -17.53 -6.12 -166.81
CA LEU A 6 -18.47 -5.09 -167.27
C LEU A 6 -18.44 -3.94 -166.26
N ILE A 7 -17.24 -3.37 -166.18
CA ILE A 7 -17.06 -1.94 -165.99
C ILE A 7 -17.49 -1.28 -167.32
N LEU A 8 -17.94 -0.03 -167.28
CA LEU A 8 -18.12 0.93 -168.40
C LEU A 8 -19.54 1.18 -168.94
N THR A 9 -20.44 1.82 -168.17
CA THR A 9 -21.49 2.65 -168.80
C THR A 9 -21.89 3.93 -168.05
N LEU A 10 -21.20 4.38 -167.00
CA LEU A 10 -21.58 5.65 -166.34
C LEU A 10 -20.38 6.48 -165.86
N VAL A 11 -19.57 6.95 -166.81
CA VAL A 11 -18.39 7.83 -166.58
C VAL A 11 -18.50 9.18 -167.31
N ILE A 12 -19.66 9.56 -167.86
CA ILE A 12 -19.75 10.83 -168.61
C ILE A 12 -20.98 11.63 -168.17
N PHE A 13 -20.94 12.16 -166.95
CA PHE A 13 -21.55 13.45 -166.66
C PHE A 13 -20.67 14.18 -165.63
N THR A 14 -20.06 15.26 -166.11
CA THR A 14 -19.63 16.44 -165.35
C THR A 14 -18.48 16.26 -164.36
N SER A 15 -17.28 16.20 -164.96
CA SER A 15 -16.14 17.01 -164.55
C SER A 15 -16.54 18.36 -163.93
N THR A 16 -16.12 18.63 -162.68
CA THR A 16 -15.19 19.71 -162.30
C THR A 16 -15.28 19.99 -160.81
N SER A 17 -14.32 19.47 -160.05
CA SER A 17 -13.81 20.13 -158.84
C SER A 17 -12.35 19.77 -158.72
N CYS A 18 -11.58 20.17 -159.73
CA CYS A 18 -10.13 20.26 -159.62
C CYS A 18 -9.84 21.34 -158.56
N VAL A 19 -9.61 20.92 -157.32
CA VAL A 19 -8.88 21.73 -156.34
C VAL A 19 -7.50 21.99 -156.93
N SER A 20 -7.05 23.25 -157.00
CA SER A 20 -5.73 23.57 -157.54
C SER A 20 -4.65 22.85 -156.71
N SER A 21 -3.59 22.34 -157.35
CA SER A 21 -2.50 21.61 -156.65
C SER A 21 -1.87 22.43 -155.51
N LYS A 22 -1.91 23.76 -155.61
CA LYS A 22 -1.51 24.70 -154.57
C LYS A 22 -2.45 24.66 -153.36
N LEU A 23 -3.78 24.66 -153.58
CA LEU A 23 -4.77 24.60 -152.50
C LEU A 23 -4.79 23.21 -151.83
N TYR A 24 -4.56 22.13 -152.57
CA TYR A 24 -4.40 20.78 -152.00
C TYR A 24 -3.16 20.68 -151.10
N LYS A 25 -1.98 21.15 -151.57
CA LYS A 25 -0.76 21.18 -150.74
C LYS A 25 -0.88 22.08 -149.52
N GLU A 26 -1.60 23.20 -149.63
CA GLU A 26 -1.89 24.08 -148.48
C GLU A 26 -2.82 23.41 -147.46
N LEU A 27 -3.87 22.71 -147.93
CA LEU A 27 -4.76 21.93 -147.06
C LEU A 27 -4.05 20.73 -146.43
N GLU A 28 -3.18 20.05 -147.16
CA GLU A 28 -2.35 18.94 -146.68
C GLU A 28 -1.36 19.41 -145.61
N GLY A 29 -0.72 20.56 -145.82
CA GLY A 29 0.13 21.19 -144.81
C GLY A 29 -0.65 21.63 -143.56
N LYS A 30 -1.84 22.22 -143.72
CA LYS A 30 -2.74 22.55 -142.59
C LYS A 30 -3.22 21.31 -141.84
N TYR A 31 -3.56 20.23 -142.56
CA TYR A 31 -3.96 18.96 -141.96
C TYR A 31 -2.80 18.31 -141.20
N SER A 32 -1.59 18.31 -141.78
CA SER A 32 -0.39 17.79 -141.11
C SER A 32 -0.03 18.59 -139.86
N ASN A 33 -0.12 19.92 -139.91
CA ASN A 33 0.09 20.77 -138.73
C ASN A 33 -0.98 20.50 -137.67
N LEU A 34 -2.26 20.49 -138.05
CA LEU A 34 -3.36 20.20 -137.13
C LEU A 34 -3.26 18.80 -136.53
N LYS A 35 -2.77 17.81 -137.28
CA LYS A 35 -2.53 16.45 -136.81
C LYS A 35 -1.37 16.41 -135.81
N ASN A 36 -0.27 17.09 -136.10
CA ASN A 36 0.85 17.21 -135.17
C ASN A 36 0.45 17.95 -133.88
N ASP A 37 -0.33 19.03 -134.00
CA ASP A 37 -0.87 19.78 -132.86
C ASP A 37 -1.82 18.91 -132.04
N TYR A 38 -2.69 18.12 -132.69
CA TYR A 38 -3.56 17.15 -132.01
C TYR A 38 -2.76 16.06 -131.30
N ASP A 39 -1.74 15.50 -131.94
CA ASP A 39 -0.91 14.44 -131.34
C ASP A 39 -0.10 14.98 -130.16
N THR A 40 0.42 16.21 -130.27
CA THR A 40 1.12 16.91 -129.18
C THR A 40 0.16 17.21 -128.02
N LEU A 41 -1.01 17.77 -128.31
CA LEU A 41 -2.02 18.08 -127.29
C LEU A 41 -2.56 16.83 -126.61
N ASN A 42 -2.68 15.71 -127.36
CA ASN A 42 -3.07 14.42 -126.79
C ASN A 42 -1.98 13.86 -125.86
N ALA A 43 -0.71 13.95 -126.25
CA ALA A 43 0.42 13.55 -125.41
C ALA A 43 0.53 14.42 -124.14
N ASP A 44 0.35 15.74 -124.25
CA ASP A 44 0.32 16.66 -123.11
C ASP A 44 -0.87 16.33 -122.18
N SER A 45 -2.05 16.05 -122.74
CA SER A 45 -3.24 15.64 -121.98
C SER A 45 -3.02 14.33 -121.23
N GLU A 46 -2.37 13.34 -121.86
CA GLU A 46 -1.98 12.08 -121.23
C GLU A 46 -0.95 12.30 -120.11
N SER A 47 0.04 13.17 -120.32
CA SER A 47 1.05 13.53 -119.31
C SER A 47 0.41 14.22 -118.10
N VAL A 48 -0.44 15.22 -118.32
CA VAL A 48 -1.16 15.94 -117.25
C VAL A 48 -2.08 14.99 -116.48
N LEU A 49 -2.73 14.04 -117.16
CA LEU A 49 -3.56 13.03 -116.50
C LEU A 49 -2.71 12.11 -115.61
N SER A 50 -1.52 11.70 -116.08
CA SER A 50 -0.56 10.92 -115.29
C SER A 50 -0.09 11.69 -114.05
N ASP A 51 0.31 12.96 -114.21
CA ASP A 51 0.76 13.82 -113.11
C ASP A 51 -0.35 14.08 -112.09
N LYS A 52 -1.59 14.31 -112.57
CA LYS A 52 -2.76 14.44 -111.70
C LYS A 52 -2.98 13.19 -110.86
N ASN A 53 -2.89 12.00 -111.47
CA ASN A 53 -3.05 10.73 -110.75
C ASN A 53 -1.92 10.51 -109.75
N ALA A 54 -0.67 10.84 -110.11
CA ALA A 54 0.48 10.75 -109.20
C ALA A 54 0.31 11.70 -108.00
N LEU A 55 -0.10 12.94 -108.24
CA LEU A 55 -0.33 13.93 -107.19
C LEU A 55 -1.54 13.56 -106.31
N GLN A 56 -2.60 12.99 -106.90
CA GLN A 56 -3.74 12.47 -106.13
C GLN A 56 -3.30 11.33 -105.20
N ASN A 57 -2.50 10.38 -105.68
CA ASN A 57 -1.98 9.31 -104.84
C ASN A 57 -1.09 9.84 -103.70
N GLN A 58 -0.25 10.84 -103.98
CA GLN A 58 0.56 11.49 -102.95
C GLN A 58 -0.29 12.24 -101.92
N PHE A 59 -1.35 12.91 -102.38
CA PHE A 59 -2.30 13.60 -101.52
C PHE A 59 -3.03 12.61 -100.61
N ASP A 60 -3.52 11.49 -101.16
CA ASP A 60 -4.21 10.45 -100.40
C ASP A 60 -3.28 9.80 -99.37
N GLN A 61 -2.02 9.56 -99.73
CA GLN A 61 -1.01 9.06 -98.80
C GLN A 61 -0.73 10.06 -97.66
N LEU A 62 -0.50 11.34 -98.01
CA LEU A 62 -0.23 12.38 -97.02
C LEU A 62 -1.43 12.62 -96.10
N GLN A 63 -2.65 12.52 -96.64
CA GLN A 63 -3.88 12.60 -95.86
C GLN A 63 -3.96 11.45 -94.85
N SER A 64 -3.65 10.22 -95.27
CA SER A 64 -3.61 9.06 -94.37
C SER A 64 -2.55 9.21 -93.27
N GLU A 65 -1.36 9.72 -93.60
CA GLU A 65 -0.29 9.97 -92.62
C GLU A 65 -0.65 11.10 -91.64
N TYR A 66 -1.31 12.15 -92.14
CA TYR A 66 -1.83 13.24 -91.32
C TYR A 66 -2.89 12.73 -90.32
N ASP A 67 -3.86 11.94 -90.80
CA ASP A 67 -4.91 11.38 -89.95
C ASP A 67 -4.33 10.44 -88.89
N ALA A 68 -3.34 9.62 -89.24
CA ALA A 68 -2.61 8.77 -88.28
C ALA A 68 -1.87 9.60 -87.22
N THR A 69 -1.19 10.66 -87.64
CA THR A 69 -0.46 11.57 -86.72
C THR A 69 -1.41 12.32 -85.78
N VAL A 70 -2.57 12.74 -86.28
CA VAL A 70 -3.62 13.39 -85.47
C VAL A 70 -4.15 12.43 -84.41
N LEU A 71 -4.37 11.16 -84.77
CA LEU A 71 -4.78 10.13 -83.82
C LEU A 71 -3.71 9.89 -82.75
N GLU A 72 -2.45 9.75 -83.14
CA GLU A 72 -1.33 9.57 -82.21
C GLU A 72 -1.18 10.77 -81.27
N ARG A 73 -1.24 12.00 -81.78
CA ARG A 73 -1.22 13.22 -80.97
C ARG A 73 -2.35 13.24 -79.96
N ASN A 74 -3.57 12.89 -80.38
CA ASN A 74 -4.73 12.84 -79.48
C ASN A 74 -4.53 11.79 -78.38
N GLN A 75 -3.96 10.63 -78.73
CA GLN A 75 -3.65 9.57 -77.76
C GLN A 75 -2.59 10.04 -76.76
N LEU A 76 -1.48 10.60 -77.23
CA LEU A 76 -0.42 11.14 -76.37
C LEU A 76 -0.94 12.25 -75.46
N GLN A 77 -1.84 13.11 -75.95
CA GLN A 77 -2.47 14.14 -75.13
C GLN A 77 -3.35 13.55 -74.02
N GLN A 78 -4.09 12.47 -74.31
CA GLN A 78 -4.84 11.75 -73.29
C GLN A 78 -3.91 11.09 -72.26
N ASP A 79 -2.81 10.48 -72.72
CA ASP A 79 -1.85 9.81 -71.85
C ASP A 79 -1.11 10.79 -70.94
N VAL A 80 -0.69 11.95 -71.46
CA VAL A 80 -0.10 13.04 -70.66
C VAL A 80 -1.09 13.54 -69.61
N THR A 81 -2.35 13.73 -69.99
CA THR A 81 -3.40 14.15 -69.03
C THR A 81 -3.63 13.10 -67.96
N ALA A 82 -3.64 11.81 -68.32
CA ALA A 82 -3.79 10.71 -67.39
C ALA A 82 -2.59 10.58 -66.46
N LEU A 83 -1.37 10.77 -66.98
CA LEU A 83 -0.13 10.71 -66.21
C LEU A 83 -0.04 11.89 -65.24
N GLN A 84 -0.45 13.09 -65.65
CA GLN A 84 -0.52 14.25 -64.77
C GLN A 84 -1.47 14.00 -63.60
N LYS A 85 -2.68 13.47 -63.86
CA LYS A 85 -3.63 13.10 -62.79
C LYS A 85 -3.05 12.06 -61.82
N LYS A 86 -2.31 11.07 -62.33
CA LYS A 86 -1.63 10.07 -61.49
C LYS A 86 -0.50 10.69 -60.66
N TYR A 87 0.26 11.61 -61.24
CA TYR A 87 1.32 12.34 -60.55
C TYR A 87 0.75 13.19 -59.42
N ASP A 88 -0.31 13.96 -59.70
CA ASP A 88 -0.97 14.80 -58.69
C ASP A 88 -1.52 13.94 -57.54
N ALA A 89 -2.21 12.84 -57.85
CA ALA A 89 -2.72 11.90 -56.85
C ALA A 89 -1.61 11.24 -56.00
N LEU A 90 -0.47 10.92 -56.62
CA LEU A 90 0.69 10.36 -55.93
C LEU A 90 1.33 11.40 -55.00
N ASN A 91 1.47 12.64 -55.48
CA ASN A 91 2.02 13.75 -54.70
C ASN A 91 1.15 14.07 -53.47
N ASP A 92 -0.17 14.09 -53.64
CA ASP A 92 -1.12 14.27 -52.55
C ASP A 92 -1.02 13.13 -51.52
N SER A 93 -0.93 11.89 -52.00
CA SER A 93 -0.77 10.72 -51.14
C SER A 93 0.55 10.75 -50.35
N TYR A 94 1.64 11.17 -50.99
CA TYR A 94 2.95 11.33 -50.34
C TYR A 94 2.91 12.40 -49.25
N THR A 95 2.33 13.56 -49.56
CA THR A 95 2.18 14.67 -48.61
C THR A 95 1.33 14.25 -47.40
N ALA A 96 0.22 13.54 -47.63
CA ALA A 96 -0.62 13.01 -46.57
C ALA A 96 0.13 11.98 -45.70
N LEU A 97 0.93 11.10 -46.31
CA LEU A 97 1.72 10.11 -45.59
C LEU A 97 2.82 10.75 -44.74
N GLU A 98 3.52 11.76 -45.26
CA GLU A 98 4.55 12.51 -44.54
C GLU A 98 3.96 13.26 -43.33
N GLN A 99 2.80 13.91 -43.49
CA GLN A 99 2.09 14.57 -42.40
C GLN A 99 1.61 13.57 -41.34
N ASN A 100 1.03 12.45 -41.75
CA ASN A 100 0.58 11.42 -40.82
C ASN A 100 1.74 10.78 -40.06
N SER A 101 2.85 10.50 -40.73
CA SER A 101 4.05 9.92 -40.12
C SER A 101 4.68 10.88 -39.11
N SER A 102 4.88 12.15 -39.50
CA SER A 102 5.44 13.17 -38.61
C SER A 102 4.56 13.42 -37.39
N LYS A 103 3.24 13.44 -37.55
CA LYS A 103 2.28 13.51 -36.43
C LYS A 103 2.37 12.27 -35.53
N ALA A 104 2.35 11.06 -36.09
CA ALA A 104 2.44 9.83 -35.30
C ALA A 104 3.76 9.73 -34.53
N ILE A 105 4.87 10.21 -35.11
CA ILE A 105 6.16 10.30 -34.43
C ILE A 105 6.08 11.30 -33.27
N ALA A 106 5.52 12.50 -33.48
CA ALA A 106 5.36 13.50 -32.44
C ALA A 106 4.49 12.98 -31.27
N ASP A 107 3.35 12.36 -31.57
CA ASP A 107 2.45 11.77 -30.59
C ASP A 107 3.14 10.65 -29.79
N ASN A 108 3.91 9.78 -30.46
CA ASN A 108 4.69 8.73 -29.79
C ASN A 108 5.81 9.29 -28.91
N VAL A 109 6.53 10.32 -29.37
CA VAL A 109 7.57 10.98 -28.57
C VAL A 109 6.96 11.63 -27.33
N GLN A 110 5.81 12.28 -27.48
CA GLN A 110 5.09 12.86 -26.34
C GLN A 110 4.66 11.78 -25.35
N LYS A 111 4.03 10.69 -25.83
CA LYS A 111 3.62 9.58 -24.98
C LYS A 111 4.80 8.93 -24.26
N ASN A 112 5.93 8.76 -24.93
CA ASN A 112 7.16 8.24 -24.30
C ASN A 112 7.68 9.18 -23.21
N ARG A 113 7.65 10.50 -23.42
CA ARG A 113 8.03 11.47 -22.39
C ARG A 113 7.10 11.41 -21.18
N GLU A 114 5.79 11.31 -21.40
CA GLU A 114 4.80 11.16 -20.34
C GLU A 114 5.00 9.87 -19.55
N LEU A 115 5.25 8.75 -20.25
CA LEU A 115 5.54 7.46 -19.61
C LEU A 115 6.84 7.50 -18.79
N LEU A 116 7.89 8.14 -19.31
CA LEU A 116 9.14 8.33 -18.56
C LEU A 116 8.94 9.16 -17.30
N ALA A 117 8.16 10.25 -17.38
CA ALA A 117 7.83 11.06 -16.21
C ALA A 117 7.00 10.26 -15.18
N GLN A 118 6.07 9.41 -15.63
CA GLN A 118 5.31 8.54 -14.73
C GLN A 118 6.20 7.47 -14.07
N LEU A 119 7.18 6.93 -14.81
CA LEU A 119 8.13 5.95 -14.25
C LEU A 119 9.00 6.59 -13.18
N ASP A 120 9.56 7.77 -13.44
CA ASP A 120 10.39 8.51 -12.48
C ASP A 120 9.62 8.87 -11.20
N ALA A 121 8.37 9.32 -11.35
CA ALA A 121 7.48 9.59 -10.21
C ALA A 121 7.17 8.31 -9.40
N LYS A 122 6.94 7.17 -10.08
CA LYS A 122 6.70 5.88 -9.40
C LYS A 122 7.93 5.36 -8.70
N GLU A 123 9.11 5.50 -9.31
CA GLU A 123 10.38 5.08 -8.71
C GLU A 123 10.67 5.88 -7.44
N THR A 124 10.45 7.19 -7.48
CA THR A 124 10.57 8.07 -6.31
C THR A 124 9.58 7.69 -5.20
N ALA A 125 8.31 7.44 -5.55
CA ALA A 125 7.29 7.02 -4.59
C ALA A 125 7.61 5.65 -3.98
N LEU A 126 8.11 4.71 -4.77
CA LEU A 126 8.51 3.38 -4.30
C LEU A 126 9.71 3.46 -3.36
N ALA A 127 10.71 4.30 -3.67
CA ALA A 127 11.84 4.54 -2.78
C ALA A 127 11.40 5.15 -1.44
N ALA A 128 10.46 6.09 -1.46
CA ALA A 128 9.89 6.68 -0.24
C ALA A 128 9.13 5.64 0.60
N GLU A 129 8.34 4.77 -0.04
CA GLU A 129 7.59 3.73 0.67
C GLU A 129 8.52 2.65 1.23
N ASN A 130 9.56 2.25 0.51
CA ASN A 130 10.59 1.33 1.02
C ASN A 130 11.29 1.90 2.28
N ASN A 131 11.67 3.18 2.25
CA ASN A 131 12.26 3.84 3.42
C ASN A 131 11.29 3.89 4.62
N ARG A 132 10.00 4.11 4.35
CA ARG A 132 8.96 4.08 5.38
C ARG A 132 8.82 2.68 5.99
N LEU A 133 8.82 1.64 5.17
CA LEU A 133 8.72 0.25 5.63
C LEU A 133 9.92 -0.14 6.49
N LEU A 134 11.15 0.20 6.08
CA LEU A 134 12.36 -0.04 6.87
C LEU A 134 12.30 0.65 8.25
N LYS A 135 11.78 1.89 8.30
CA LYS A 135 11.60 2.60 9.56
C LYS A 135 10.55 1.93 10.45
N LEU A 136 9.46 1.46 9.86
CA LEU A 136 8.39 0.78 10.59
C LEU A 136 8.86 -0.57 11.15
N GLU A 137 9.64 -1.31 10.38
CA GLU A 137 10.24 -2.58 10.82
C GLU A 137 11.18 -2.37 12.02
N ALA A 138 12.02 -1.33 11.97
CA ALA A 138 12.88 -0.96 13.09
C ALA A 138 12.09 -0.58 14.36
N ASP A 139 11.05 0.26 14.24
CA ASP A 139 10.18 0.66 15.36
C ASP A 139 9.42 -0.55 15.94
N MET A 140 8.94 -1.46 15.08
CA MET A 140 8.29 -2.70 15.54
C MET A 140 9.26 -3.61 16.30
N GLN A 141 10.49 -3.74 15.83
CA GLN A 141 11.51 -4.53 16.50
C GLN A 141 11.87 -3.93 17.88
N GLU A 142 12.03 -2.61 17.97
CA GLU A 142 12.28 -1.90 19.23
C GLU A 142 11.12 -2.10 20.22
N ARG A 143 9.87 -1.94 19.76
CA ARG A 143 8.69 -2.17 20.61
C ARG A 143 8.57 -3.62 21.06
N SER A 144 8.85 -4.58 20.17
CA SER A 144 8.84 -6.00 20.51
C SER A 144 9.88 -6.33 21.59
N GLN A 145 11.08 -5.75 21.50
CA GLN A 145 12.12 -5.91 22.53
C GLN A 145 11.68 -5.30 23.86
N ARG A 146 11.07 -4.11 23.83
CA ARG A 146 10.57 -3.45 25.04
C ARG A 146 9.44 -4.26 25.70
N ILE A 147 8.54 -4.85 24.92
CA ILE A 147 7.49 -5.73 25.45
C ILE A 147 8.11 -6.95 26.13
N ALA A 148 9.09 -7.61 25.48
CA ALA A 148 9.75 -8.78 26.06
C ALA A 148 10.46 -8.45 27.39
N GLU A 149 11.09 -7.28 27.48
CA GLU A 149 11.73 -6.78 28.71
C GLU A 149 10.69 -6.54 29.82
N LEU A 150 9.56 -5.89 29.48
CA LEU A 150 8.47 -5.63 30.43
C LEU A 150 7.81 -6.93 30.91
N GLU A 151 7.58 -7.89 30.02
CA GLU A 151 7.05 -9.21 30.38
C GLU A 151 7.99 -9.94 31.35
N ALA A 152 9.30 -9.90 31.12
CA ALA A 152 10.28 -10.48 32.02
C ALA A 152 10.29 -9.80 33.40
N LEU A 153 10.19 -8.46 33.42
CA LEU A 153 10.11 -7.69 34.66
C LEU A 153 8.84 -8.00 35.45
N ILE A 154 7.69 -8.06 34.78
CA ILE A 154 6.41 -8.42 35.40
C ILE A 154 6.48 -9.85 35.96
N ALA A 155 6.98 -10.80 35.18
CA ALA A 155 7.14 -12.18 35.64
C ALA A 155 8.03 -12.28 36.90
N SER A 156 9.11 -11.50 36.96
CA SER A 156 9.98 -11.43 38.13
C SER A 156 9.29 -10.80 39.34
N LYS A 157 8.55 -9.69 39.16
CA LYS A 157 7.81 -9.03 40.24
C LYS A 157 6.70 -9.93 40.78
N ASP A 158 5.97 -10.59 39.88
CA ASP A 158 4.92 -11.54 40.22
C ASP A 158 5.47 -12.74 41.00
N GLN A 159 6.66 -13.23 40.63
CA GLN A 159 7.32 -14.30 41.38
C GLN A 159 7.71 -13.84 42.78
N ALA A 160 8.35 -12.68 42.92
CA ALA A 160 8.71 -12.13 44.22
C ALA A 160 7.48 -11.90 45.12
N MET A 161 6.36 -11.45 44.54
CA MET A 161 5.09 -11.28 45.26
C MET A 161 4.49 -12.62 45.70
N ARG A 162 4.58 -13.66 44.87
CA ARG A 162 4.16 -15.02 45.26
C ARG A 162 5.02 -15.57 46.40
N ASP A 163 6.34 -15.46 46.28
CA ASP A 163 7.28 -15.93 47.30
C ASP A 163 7.04 -15.21 48.64
N LEU A 164 6.79 -13.90 48.60
CA LEU A 164 6.40 -13.13 49.78
C LEU A 164 5.08 -13.60 50.38
N LYS A 165 4.06 -13.85 49.55
CA LYS A 165 2.76 -14.37 50.02
C LYS A 165 2.92 -15.74 50.68
N ASP A 166 3.72 -16.63 50.09
CA ASP A 166 3.93 -17.97 50.61
C ASP A 166 4.74 -17.95 51.91
N ALA A 167 5.78 -17.11 52.00
CA ALA A 167 6.53 -16.88 53.24
C ALA A 167 5.60 -16.40 54.37
N ILE A 168 4.72 -15.44 54.07
CA ILE A 168 3.70 -14.98 55.01
C ILE A 168 2.79 -16.15 55.38
N SER A 169 2.15 -16.83 54.42
CA SER A 169 1.23 -17.95 54.69
C SER A 169 1.87 -19.05 55.57
N ASN A 170 3.13 -19.41 55.32
CA ASN A 170 3.85 -20.41 56.10
C ASN A 170 4.10 -19.93 57.53
N ALA A 171 4.56 -18.70 57.72
CA ALA A 171 4.74 -18.11 59.06
C ALA A 171 3.42 -18.10 59.85
N LEU A 172 2.29 -17.89 59.18
CA LEU A 172 0.97 -17.80 59.80
C LEU A 172 0.43 -19.16 60.26
N THR A 173 0.61 -20.21 59.45
CA THR A 173 0.20 -21.59 59.81
C THR A 173 1.01 -22.14 60.98
N ALA A 174 2.24 -21.66 61.22
CA ALA A 174 3.08 -22.06 62.35
C ALA A 174 2.52 -21.63 63.74
N PHE A 175 1.51 -20.77 63.76
CA PHE A 175 0.80 -20.33 64.97
C PHE A 175 -0.46 -21.15 65.26
N GLU A 176 -0.96 -21.94 64.31
CA GLU A 176 -2.14 -22.78 64.52
C GLU A 176 -1.83 -23.94 65.48
N GLY A 177 -2.73 -24.20 66.44
CA GLY A 177 -2.62 -25.32 67.38
C GLY A 177 -1.85 -25.04 68.69
N LYS A 178 -1.32 -23.82 68.91
CA LYS A 178 -0.60 -23.42 70.14
C LYS A 178 -1.43 -22.63 71.15
N GLY A 179 -2.77 -22.72 71.09
CA GLY A 179 -3.67 -21.96 71.97
C GLY A 179 -3.84 -20.47 71.59
N LEU A 180 -3.43 -20.11 70.38
CA LEU A 180 -3.59 -18.79 69.78
C LEU A 180 -4.69 -18.85 68.70
N THR A 181 -5.54 -17.83 68.62
CA THR A 181 -6.52 -17.71 67.54
C THR A 181 -5.93 -16.86 66.43
N VAL A 182 -5.82 -17.42 65.22
CA VAL A 182 -5.29 -16.72 64.04
C VAL A 182 -6.45 -16.37 63.11
N GLU A 183 -6.57 -15.09 62.75
CA GLU A 183 -7.55 -14.60 61.78
C GLU A 183 -6.87 -13.73 60.73
N GLN A 184 -7.23 -13.93 59.45
CA GLN A 184 -6.77 -13.08 58.36
C GLN A 184 -7.86 -12.04 58.02
N ARG A 185 -7.47 -10.77 57.99
CA ARG A 185 -8.39 -9.66 57.68
C ARG A 185 -7.66 -8.56 56.91
N ASP A 186 -8.21 -8.14 55.78
CA ASP A 186 -7.70 -7.03 54.95
C ASP A 186 -6.21 -7.16 54.58
N GLY A 187 -5.73 -8.38 54.31
CA GLY A 187 -4.33 -8.65 53.97
C GLY A 187 -3.35 -8.59 55.15
N LYS A 188 -3.86 -8.40 56.37
CA LYS A 188 -3.09 -8.48 57.63
C LYS A 188 -3.49 -9.72 58.40
N VAL A 189 -2.63 -10.17 59.31
CA VAL A 189 -2.96 -11.30 60.18
C VAL A 189 -2.98 -10.89 61.63
N TYR A 190 -4.04 -11.31 62.30
CA TYR A 190 -4.33 -11.03 63.67
C TYR A 190 -4.16 -12.31 64.46
N VAL A 191 -3.21 -12.31 65.40
CA VAL A 191 -3.04 -13.36 66.39
C VAL A 191 -3.62 -12.84 67.69
N SER A 192 -4.78 -13.36 68.10
CA SER A 192 -5.50 -12.90 69.28
C SER A 192 -5.20 -13.80 70.48
N MET A 193 -4.90 -13.16 71.60
CA MET A 193 -4.69 -13.79 72.90
C MET A 193 -5.69 -13.23 73.91
N GLU A 194 -6.49 -14.10 74.52
CA GLU A 194 -7.43 -13.68 75.55
C GLU A 194 -6.68 -13.15 76.78
N ASN A 195 -7.10 -11.99 77.30
CA ASN A 195 -6.42 -11.36 78.44
C ASN A 195 -6.37 -12.24 79.68
N LYS A 196 -7.36 -13.12 79.90
CA LYS A 196 -7.40 -14.01 81.07
C LYS A 196 -6.25 -15.03 81.10
N LEU A 197 -5.69 -15.35 79.93
CA LEU A 197 -4.53 -16.25 79.80
C LEU A 197 -3.22 -15.51 80.08
N LEU A 198 -3.19 -14.19 79.83
CA LEU A 198 -1.98 -13.37 79.92
C LEU A 198 -1.85 -12.64 81.25
N PHE A 199 -2.95 -12.07 81.77
CA PHE A 199 -2.94 -11.13 82.88
C PHE A 199 -4.01 -11.45 83.93
N LYS A 200 -3.69 -11.19 85.19
CA LYS A 200 -4.70 -11.13 86.27
C LYS A 200 -5.61 -9.91 86.08
N SER A 201 -6.82 -9.95 86.64
CA SER A 201 -7.78 -8.84 86.57
C SER A 201 -7.15 -7.54 87.08
N GLY A 202 -7.34 -6.44 86.34
CA GLY A 202 -6.79 -5.13 86.65
C GLY A 202 -5.25 -5.03 86.67
N SER A 203 -4.53 -6.07 86.21
CA SER A 203 -3.07 -6.11 86.21
C SER A 203 -2.51 -6.07 84.78
N TRP A 204 -1.25 -5.66 84.68
CA TRP A 204 -0.39 -5.77 83.50
C TRP A 204 0.81 -6.70 83.76
N ALA A 205 0.88 -7.35 84.92
CA ALA A 205 1.86 -8.38 85.21
C ALA A 205 1.46 -9.69 84.52
N ILE A 206 2.40 -10.24 83.74
CA ILE A 206 2.19 -11.45 82.93
C ILE A 206 2.40 -12.69 83.80
N GLY A 207 1.47 -13.65 83.73
CA GLY A 207 1.58 -14.94 84.42
C GLY A 207 2.55 -15.91 83.73
N SER A 208 2.88 -17.04 84.37
CA SER A 208 3.74 -18.08 83.80
C SER A 208 3.24 -18.61 82.45
N ASP A 209 1.93 -18.84 82.36
CA ASP A 209 1.30 -19.44 81.19
C ASP A 209 1.28 -18.43 80.02
N GLY A 210 0.97 -17.17 80.33
CA GLY A 210 1.06 -16.08 79.37
C GLY A 210 2.50 -15.84 78.88
N ARG A 211 3.49 -15.93 79.76
CA ARG A 211 4.91 -15.83 79.38
C ARG A 211 5.30 -16.96 78.41
N THR A 212 4.88 -18.19 78.69
CA THR A 212 5.12 -19.34 77.81
C THR A 212 4.51 -19.13 76.42
N ALA A 213 3.28 -18.62 76.34
CA ALA A 213 2.63 -18.31 75.06
C ALA A 213 3.36 -17.21 74.27
N ILE A 214 3.83 -16.17 74.97
CA ILE A 214 4.60 -15.07 74.35
C ILE A 214 5.98 -15.55 73.88
N GLU A 215 6.65 -16.44 74.61
CA GLU A 215 7.92 -17.04 74.18
C GLU A 215 7.75 -17.93 72.93
N GLN A 216 6.65 -18.67 72.85
CA GLN A 216 6.30 -19.42 71.64
C GLN A 216 6.04 -18.51 70.44
N LEU A 217 5.33 -17.40 70.66
CA LEU A 217 5.16 -16.35 69.65
C LEU A 217 6.53 -15.78 69.23
N GLY A 218 7.40 -15.48 70.20
CA GLY A 218 8.73 -14.95 69.95
C GLY A 218 9.64 -15.89 69.15
N THR A 219 9.50 -17.21 69.33
CA THR A 219 10.25 -18.20 68.52
C THR A 219 9.87 -18.09 67.05
N VAL A 220 8.58 -18.01 66.73
CA VAL A 220 8.11 -17.90 65.34
C VAL A 220 8.49 -16.54 64.73
N LEU A 221 8.46 -15.46 65.53
CA LEU A 221 8.90 -14.14 65.08
C LEU A 221 10.40 -14.09 64.79
N ALA A 222 11.23 -14.79 65.58
CA ALA A 222 12.67 -14.90 65.34
C ALA A 222 13.00 -15.61 64.01
N ASP A 223 12.21 -16.62 63.64
CA ASP A 223 12.37 -17.32 62.36
C ASP A 223 11.92 -16.48 61.15
N ASN A 224 11.25 -15.33 61.38
CA ASN A 224 10.65 -14.49 60.32
C ASN A 224 10.99 -13.00 60.52
N PRO A 225 12.27 -12.59 60.33
CA PRO A 225 12.74 -11.24 60.65
C PRO A 225 12.14 -10.12 59.77
N ASP A 226 11.52 -10.46 58.63
CA ASP A 226 10.94 -9.52 57.67
C ASP A 226 9.50 -9.11 57.98
N ILE A 227 8.93 -9.65 59.05
CA ILE A 227 7.59 -9.31 59.53
C ILE A 227 7.68 -8.16 60.54
N ALA A 228 6.90 -7.11 60.31
CA ALA A 228 6.60 -6.08 61.30
C ALA A 228 5.42 -6.53 62.18
N VAL A 229 5.53 -6.26 63.48
CA VAL A 229 4.63 -6.74 64.53
C VAL A 229 4.06 -5.56 65.29
N LEU A 230 2.75 -5.40 65.24
CA LEU A 230 2.02 -4.42 66.03
C LEU A 230 1.21 -5.14 67.12
N ILE A 231 1.55 -4.92 68.38
CA ILE A 231 0.85 -5.47 69.53
C ILE A 231 -0.15 -4.42 70.05
N GLU A 232 -1.43 -4.73 69.94
CA GLU A 232 -2.53 -3.88 70.37
C GLU A 232 -3.18 -4.42 71.66
N GLY A 233 -3.22 -3.59 72.69
CA GLY A 233 -3.98 -3.88 73.90
C GLY A 233 -5.40 -3.36 73.82
N HIS A 234 -6.37 -4.14 74.31
CA HIS A 234 -7.78 -3.76 74.40
C HIS A 234 -8.33 -3.97 75.82
N THR A 235 -9.29 -3.14 76.21
CA THR A 235 -10.04 -3.28 77.47
C THR A 235 -11.54 -3.44 77.18
N ASP A 236 -12.30 -3.82 78.20
CA ASP A 236 -13.74 -3.57 78.22
C ASP A 236 -14.00 -2.11 78.63
N ASN A 237 -15.28 -1.78 78.82
CA ASN A 237 -15.73 -0.45 79.26
C ASN A 237 -15.80 -0.29 80.79
N ASP A 238 -15.30 -1.24 81.59
CA ASP A 238 -15.29 -1.07 83.03
C ASP A 238 -14.22 -0.03 83.39
N PRO A 239 -14.57 1.03 84.15
CA PRO A 239 -13.60 2.06 84.50
C PRO A 239 -12.44 1.47 85.29
N PHE A 240 -11.24 1.59 84.74
CA PHE A 240 -10.03 1.20 85.45
C PHE A 240 -9.53 2.35 86.35
N SER A 241 -9.32 2.05 87.63
CA SER A 241 -8.66 2.96 88.58
C SER A 241 -7.69 2.17 89.46
N SER A 242 -6.39 2.49 89.35
CA SER A 242 -5.31 1.76 90.04
C SER A 242 -4.69 2.50 91.22
N GLY A 243 -5.28 3.62 91.65
CA GLY A 243 -4.77 4.37 92.80
C GLY A 243 -3.40 5.04 92.59
N GLY A 244 -2.91 5.21 91.35
CA GLY A 244 -1.84 6.17 91.06
C GLY A 244 -0.84 5.88 89.94
N GLN A 245 -0.75 4.65 89.40
CA GLN A 245 0.28 4.33 88.38
C GLN A 245 -0.20 4.37 86.93
N ILE A 246 -1.50 4.23 86.70
CA ILE A 246 -2.15 4.18 85.38
C ILE A 246 -3.50 4.89 85.52
N ALA A 247 -3.80 5.84 84.63
CA ALA A 247 -4.93 6.76 84.80
C ALA A 247 -6.26 6.25 84.23
N ASN A 248 -6.24 5.44 83.17
CA ASN A 248 -7.45 4.98 82.48
C ASN A 248 -7.21 3.70 81.64
N ASN A 249 -8.22 3.31 80.87
CA ASN A 249 -8.19 2.15 79.97
C ASN A 249 -7.18 2.29 78.81
N TRP A 250 -6.86 3.51 78.36
CA TRP A 250 -5.78 3.72 77.37
C TRP A 250 -4.41 3.38 77.95
N ASP A 251 -4.13 3.85 79.15
CA ASP A 251 -2.85 3.56 79.81
C ASP A 251 -2.73 2.06 80.12
N LEU A 252 -3.81 1.43 80.60
CA LEU A 252 -3.82 0.00 80.92
C LEU A 252 -3.55 -0.87 79.68
N SER A 253 -4.25 -0.59 78.57
CA SER A 253 -4.07 -1.33 77.33
C SER A 253 -2.65 -1.14 76.76
N THR A 254 -2.13 0.09 76.76
CA THR A 254 -0.77 0.38 76.28
C THR A 254 0.30 -0.29 77.14
N LYS A 255 0.15 -0.27 78.47
CA LYS A 255 1.07 -0.94 79.40
C LYS A 255 1.09 -2.45 79.21
N ARG A 256 -0.06 -3.07 78.97
CA ARG A 256 -0.15 -4.50 78.64
C ARG A 256 0.57 -4.84 77.33
N ALA A 257 0.35 -4.06 76.28
CA ALA A 257 1.07 -4.24 75.01
C ALA A 257 2.60 -4.09 75.18
N THR A 258 3.03 -3.10 75.97
CA THR A 258 4.45 -2.87 76.26
C THR A 258 5.08 -4.02 77.06
N ALA A 259 4.36 -4.60 78.02
CA ALA A 259 4.85 -5.74 78.78
C ALA A 259 5.13 -6.97 77.89
N ILE A 260 4.35 -7.15 76.83
CA ILE A 260 4.55 -8.21 75.84
C ILE A 260 5.77 -7.91 74.98
N VAL A 261 5.92 -6.68 74.49
CA VAL A 261 7.14 -6.25 73.78
C VAL A 261 8.38 -6.50 74.63
N GLN A 262 8.33 -6.21 75.93
CA GLN A 262 9.45 -6.43 76.82
C GLN A 262 9.87 -7.90 76.89
N ILE A 263 8.92 -8.84 76.98
CA ILE A 263 9.21 -10.28 76.96
C ILE A 263 9.73 -10.71 75.59
N LEU A 264 9.12 -10.26 74.49
CA LEU A 264 9.61 -10.57 73.13
C LEU A 264 11.05 -10.08 72.93
N ASN A 265 11.38 -8.91 73.46
CA ASN A 265 12.72 -8.32 73.39
C ASN A 265 13.77 -9.05 74.26
N GLU A 266 13.37 -10.01 75.10
CA GLU A 266 14.31 -10.91 75.77
C GLU A 266 14.93 -11.93 74.78
N ASN A 267 14.30 -12.14 73.62
CA ASN A 267 14.85 -12.96 72.54
C ASN A 267 15.70 -12.10 71.59
N GLU A 268 17.03 -12.25 71.67
CA GLU A 268 18.00 -11.49 70.86
C GLU A 268 17.86 -11.69 69.34
N ALA A 269 17.16 -12.74 68.90
CA ALA A 269 16.91 -12.99 67.48
C ALA A 269 15.78 -12.14 66.90
N ILE A 270 14.98 -11.45 67.74
CA ILE A 270 13.92 -10.55 67.28
C ILE A 270 14.49 -9.14 67.13
N ASN A 271 14.40 -8.56 65.93
CA ASN A 271 14.79 -7.17 65.72
C ASN A 271 13.83 -6.23 66.49
N PRO A 272 14.32 -5.43 67.47
CA PRO A 272 13.45 -4.51 68.21
C PRO A 272 12.73 -3.48 67.33
N GLU A 273 13.31 -3.13 66.17
CA GLU A 273 12.71 -2.20 65.21
C GLU A 273 11.45 -2.75 64.53
N SER A 274 11.23 -4.07 64.56
CA SER A 274 10.02 -4.68 64.03
C SER A 274 8.86 -4.70 65.02
N LEU A 275 9.06 -4.33 66.29
CA LEU A 275 8.05 -4.37 67.34
C LEU A 275 7.44 -2.99 67.60
N THR A 276 6.11 -2.89 67.56
CA THR A 276 5.36 -1.70 67.96
C THR A 276 4.30 -2.07 69.00
N ALA A 277 4.22 -1.36 70.11
CA ALA A 277 3.13 -1.50 71.09
C ALA A 277 2.14 -0.33 70.96
N ALA A 278 0.84 -0.64 70.98
CA ALA A 278 -0.23 0.35 70.99
C ALA A 278 -1.33 -0.06 71.99
N GLY A 279 -1.98 0.92 72.62
CA GLY A 279 -3.25 0.73 73.31
C GLY A 279 -4.41 1.13 72.40
N ARG A 280 -5.58 0.51 72.59
CA ARG A 280 -6.85 0.89 71.95
C ARG A 280 -7.93 1.28 72.95
N GLY A 281 -7.65 1.13 74.25
CA GLY A 281 -8.64 1.30 75.32
C GLY A 281 -9.89 0.45 75.08
N GLU A 282 -11.04 1.02 75.43
CA GLU A 282 -12.37 0.40 75.30
C GLU A 282 -13.05 0.65 73.93
N PHE A 283 -12.40 1.44 73.06
CA PHE A 283 -13.01 2.03 71.87
C PHE A 283 -12.96 1.12 70.63
N ALA A 284 -12.42 -0.09 70.75
CA ALA A 284 -12.42 -1.11 69.70
C ALA A 284 -12.95 -2.46 70.24
N PRO A 285 -14.23 -2.53 70.66
CA PRO A 285 -14.85 -3.76 71.14
C PRO A 285 -15.12 -4.72 69.97
N ILE A 286 -14.95 -6.02 70.21
CA ILE A 286 -15.29 -7.10 69.28
C ILE A 286 -16.56 -7.86 69.69
N ALA A 287 -17.09 -7.57 70.88
CA ALA A 287 -18.33 -8.10 71.41
C ALA A 287 -19.06 -7.04 72.26
N THR A 288 -20.35 -7.26 72.56
CA THR A 288 -21.10 -6.37 73.45
C THR A 288 -20.45 -6.28 74.83
N ASN A 289 -20.37 -5.08 75.41
CA ASN A 289 -19.90 -4.88 76.79
C ASN A 289 -21.02 -5.13 77.83
N GLU A 290 -22.21 -5.55 77.40
CA GLU A 290 -23.36 -5.80 78.28
C GLU A 290 -23.30 -7.16 78.99
N THR A 291 -22.50 -8.10 78.47
CA THR A 291 -22.35 -9.45 79.04
C THR A 291 -20.93 -9.71 79.56
N ASN A 292 -20.79 -10.58 80.56
CA ASN A 292 -19.47 -10.94 81.10
C ASN A 292 -18.59 -11.61 80.04
N GLU A 293 -19.20 -12.43 79.19
CA GLU A 293 -18.56 -13.12 78.08
C GLU A 293 -18.06 -12.10 77.04
N GLY A 294 -18.87 -11.10 76.71
CA GLY A 294 -18.49 -10.07 75.76
C GLY A 294 -17.38 -9.16 76.28
N LYS A 295 -17.45 -8.74 77.55
CA LYS A 295 -16.35 -8.04 78.23
C LYS A 295 -15.06 -8.86 78.24
N ALA A 296 -15.15 -10.17 78.50
CA ALA A 296 -13.98 -11.05 78.48
C ALA A 296 -13.32 -11.13 77.10
N ARG A 297 -14.10 -11.10 76.00
CA ARG A 297 -13.56 -11.04 74.63
C ARG A 297 -12.97 -9.68 74.29
N ASN A 298 -13.54 -8.59 74.81
CA ASN A 298 -13.02 -7.24 74.60
C ASN A 298 -11.69 -7.02 75.32
N ARG A 299 -11.50 -7.62 76.50
CA ARG A 299 -10.18 -7.72 77.15
C ARG A 299 -9.30 -8.73 76.40
N ARG A 300 -8.54 -8.26 75.42
CA ARG A 300 -7.65 -9.08 74.61
C ARG A 300 -6.37 -8.33 74.24
N ILE A 301 -5.39 -9.10 73.79
CA ILE A 301 -4.24 -8.58 73.05
C ILE A 301 -4.35 -9.10 71.63
N GLU A 302 -4.23 -8.20 70.66
CA GLU A 302 -4.10 -8.56 69.24
C GLU A 302 -2.68 -8.29 68.79
N VAL A 303 -2.04 -9.30 68.19
CA VAL A 303 -0.75 -9.17 67.55
C VAL A 303 -0.99 -9.15 66.05
N VAL A 304 -0.80 -7.99 65.44
CA VAL A 304 -1.01 -7.75 64.02
C VAL A 304 0.32 -7.92 63.30
N LEU A 305 0.38 -8.91 62.42
CA LEU A 305 1.54 -9.24 61.61
C LEU A 305 1.36 -8.63 60.21
N THR A 306 2.35 -7.84 59.78
CA THR A 306 2.38 -7.23 58.46
C THR A 306 3.79 -7.33 57.86
N PRO A 307 3.93 -7.62 56.55
CA PRO A 307 5.23 -7.48 55.89
C PRO A 307 5.75 -6.04 56.03
N LYS A 308 7.07 -5.87 56.20
CA LYS A 308 7.68 -4.53 56.27
C LYS A 308 7.38 -3.74 54.98
N LEU A 309 6.85 -2.53 55.15
CA LEU A 309 6.59 -1.59 54.05
C LEU A 309 7.84 -1.28 53.23
N ASP A 310 9.01 -1.29 53.87
CA ASP A 310 10.29 -1.05 53.19
C ASP A 310 10.66 -2.18 52.23
N GLU A 311 10.35 -3.44 52.57
CA GLU A 311 10.58 -4.58 51.67
C GLU A 311 9.62 -4.54 50.47
N ILE A 312 8.35 -4.16 50.69
CA ILE A 312 7.40 -3.91 49.61
C ILE A 312 7.88 -2.74 48.73
N SER A 313 8.39 -1.67 49.34
CA SER A 313 8.91 -0.49 48.62
C SER A 313 10.14 -0.85 47.79
N LYS A 314 11.09 -1.63 48.32
CA LYS A 314 12.24 -2.15 47.54
C LYS A 314 11.78 -3.00 46.38
N LEU A 315 10.82 -3.90 46.60
CA LEU A 315 10.23 -4.72 45.54
C LEU A 315 9.56 -3.88 44.45
N LEU A 316 8.95 -2.75 44.81
CA LEU A 316 8.27 -1.86 43.86
C LEU A 316 9.22 -0.89 43.14
N ASN A 317 10.23 -0.38 43.86
CA ASN A 317 11.07 0.75 43.45
C ASN A 317 12.51 0.36 43.07
N ASN A 318 12.84 -0.93 42.98
CA ASN A 318 14.07 -1.34 42.31
C ASN A 318 13.96 -0.95 40.82
N ASP A 319 14.60 0.16 40.48
CA ASP A 319 15.09 0.53 39.14
C ASP A 319 16.13 -0.50 38.66
#